data_AF-A0A7C3IFF1-F1
#
_entry.id   AF-A0A7C3IFF1-F1
#
_cell.length_a   1.000
_cell.length_b   1.000
_cell.length_c   1.000
_cell.angle_alpha   90.00
_cell.angle_beta   90.00
_cell.angle_gamma   90.00
#
_symmetry.space_group_name_H-M   'P 1'
#
loop_
_entity.id
_entity.type
_entity.pdbx_description
1 polymer ?
#
loop_
_entity_poly.entity_id
_entity_poly.type
_entity_poly.pdbx_seq_one_letter_code
_entity_poly.pdbx_strand_id
1 'polypeptide(L)'
;ASGFVSSCSQLLGWGVILWNVENPTIPSGTLVPVYIKSNIDSVYVIGIPKEYQVKPEKNSDPIINKKEVPLWQIRFFSSKSKAQAYAKQFINYAPLYAETLQDGLPIRSDPDNNARRVYKLRQGQIVKVLDKAQGNPPMSGSTPLPGDWLQVLTDDGTTGYCFSYRLRIFEIEAGKTVAVAQANTSNPENDPVLESALSKAWSPDWYKDMVDNQTIDLDTFTDQWGFFPSQDTGVIRIALPGFEKTYTYTAITRIDANSWRFEGSPLTITLRNETLLSVQYTLNDGTQKLSLFVNLPMPVSDIITQEQARRQKLLETILEQGPIFQSENYGRLSLAADGTFIWEGYDILVPRVIPSTVSGTGTIVMRLFIRESIRTTYDGALTMYFNPQGIDGQPGPAEPGKAMAVNFLYKVEPRALRLEYLPPSSLSGTMVLQRSASPIILYLPASEQ
;
A
#
# COMPACT_ATOMS: atom_id res chain seq x y z
N ALA A 1 27.94 -4.47 63.73
CA ALA A 1 26.51 -4.56 63.38
C ALA A 1 26.31 -3.80 62.08
N SER A 2 26.29 -4.50 60.96
CA SER A 2 26.13 -3.91 59.64
C SER A 2 24.64 -3.67 59.38
N GLY A 3 24.25 -2.40 59.33
CA GLY A 3 22.88 -2.00 59.04
C GLY A 3 22.54 -2.27 57.58
N PHE A 4 21.59 -3.17 57.34
CA PHE A 4 20.91 -3.30 56.06
C PHE A 4 20.02 -2.07 55.87
N VAL A 5 20.39 -1.18 54.94
CA VAL A 5 19.51 -0.09 54.50
C VAL A 5 18.56 -0.66 53.45
N SER A 6 17.38 -1.10 53.89
CA SER A 6 16.24 -1.37 53.01
C SER A 6 15.74 -0.05 52.41
N SER A 7 16.32 0.37 51.28
CA SER A 7 15.80 1.50 50.49
C SER A 7 14.51 1.06 49.78
N CYS A 8 13.39 1.18 50.49
CA CYS A 8 12.06 1.06 49.93
C CYS A 8 11.82 2.30 49.06
N SER A 9 12.13 2.24 47.77
CA SER A 9 11.79 3.32 46.82
C SER A 9 10.27 3.49 46.83
N GLN A 10 9.77 4.59 47.38
CA GLN A 10 8.33 4.88 47.44
C GLN A 10 7.75 4.94 46.01
N LEU A 11 6.54 4.43 45.84
CA LEU A 11 5.83 4.46 44.56
C LEU A 11 5.53 5.92 44.18
N LEU A 12 6.06 6.38 43.06
CA LEU A 12 5.85 7.73 42.54
C LEU A 12 4.51 7.86 41.80
N GLY A 13 4.08 6.81 41.11
CA GLY A 13 2.84 6.80 40.34
C GLY A 13 2.71 5.57 39.45
N TRP A 14 1.96 5.72 38.37
CA TRP A 14 1.67 4.66 37.40
C TRP A 14 1.97 5.13 35.99
N GLY A 15 2.41 4.22 35.14
CA GLY A 15 2.73 4.47 33.75
C GLY A 15 1.95 3.51 32.84
N VAL A 16 1.64 3.97 31.63
CA VAL A 16 1.23 3.08 30.53
C VAL A 16 2.34 3.07 29.51
N ILE A 17 2.83 1.88 29.16
CA ILE A 17 3.84 1.68 28.12
C ILE A 17 3.22 2.09 26.78
N LEU A 18 3.80 3.09 26.12
CA LEU A 18 3.37 3.54 24.78
C LEU A 18 4.06 2.74 23.70
N TRP A 19 5.33 2.37 23.90
CA TRP A 19 6.15 1.62 22.96
C TRP A 19 6.76 0.41 23.67
N ASN A 20 6.73 -0.78 23.06
CA ASN A 20 7.33 -2.00 23.62
C ASN A 20 8.71 -1.74 24.23
N VAL A 21 8.89 -2.16 25.47
CA VAL A 21 10.18 -2.12 26.16
C VAL A 21 10.87 -3.45 25.91
N GLU A 22 12.15 -3.45 25.59
CA GLU A 22 12.91 -4.68 25.32
C GLU A 22 13.76 -5.11 26.52
N ASN A 23 14.08 -6.41 26.64
CA ASN A 23 14.99 -6.98 27.65
C ASN A 23 14.65 -6.66 29.14
N PRO A 24 13.61 -7.23 29.74
CA PRO A 24 12.60 -8.11 29.14
C PRO A 24 11.56 -7.35 28.33
N THR A 25 10.91 -8.08 27.42
CA THR A 25 9.83 -7.53 26.59
C THR A 25 8.61 -7.19 27.45
N ILE A 26 8.26 -5.90 27.52
CA ILE A 26 7.01 -5.42 28.13
C ILE A 26 6.18 -4.77 27.01
N PRO A 27 5.01 -5.34 26.67
CA PRO A 27 4.19 -4.85 25.57
C PRO A 27 3.64 -3.44 25.80
N SER A 28 3.44 -2.69 24.72
CA SER A 28 2.66 -1.47 24.68
C SER A 28 1.24 -1.72 25.22
N GLY A 29 0.68 -0.72 25.89
CA GLY A 29 -0.58 -0.80 26.64
C GLY A 29 -0.43 -1.35 28.05
N THR A 30 0.72 -1.91 28.42
CA THR A 30 0.94 -2.47 29.76
C THR A 30 0.94 -1.38 30.83
N LEU A 31 0.22 -1.61 31.92
CA LEU A 31 0.20 -0.76 33.10
C LEU A 31 1.35 -1.14 34.05
N VAL A 32 2.23 -0.19 34.37
CA VAL A 32 3.41 -0.42 35.20
C VAL A 32 3.47 0.57 36.39
N PRO A 33 3.96 0.16 37.57
CA PRO A 33 4.27 1.09 38.66
C PRO A 33 5.55 1.87 38.33
N VAL A 34 5.58 3.16 38.65
CA VAL A 34 6.73 4.05 38.45
C VAL A 34 7.27 4.44 39.82
N TYR A 35 8.57 4.23 40.04
CA TYR A 35 9.23 4.51 41.32
C TYR A 35 10.10 5.75 41.28
N ILE A 36 10.77 6.00 40.15
CA ILE A 36 11.69 7.13 40.00
C ILE A 36 11.44 7.78 38.64
N LYS A 37 11.54 9.11 38.61
CA LYS A 37 11.61 9.92 37.39
C LYS A 37 12.90 10.74 37.46
N SER A 38 13.84 10.48 36.56
CA SER A 38 15.03 11.33 36.37
C SER A 38 14.82 12.21 35.14
N ASN A 39 14.73 13.52 35.35
CA ASN A 39 14.72 14.47 34.24
C ASN A 39 16.14 14.73 33.70
N ILE A 40 17.17 14.45 34.50
CA ILE A 40 18.58 14.62 34.11
C ILE A 40 18.95 13.53 33.11
N ASP A 41 18.66 12.28 33.47
CA ASP A 41 18.98 11.11 32.64
C ASP A 41 17.87 10.79 31.62
N SER A 42 16.76 11.53 31.66
CA SER A 42 15.59 11.33 30.78
C SER A 42 15.03 9.90 30.82
N VAL A 43 14.94 9.32 32.01
CA VAL A 43 14.39 7.97 32.24
C VAL A 43 13.39 7.89 33.41
N TYR A 44 12.53 6.87 33.36
CA TYR A 44 11.78 6.34 34.49
C TYR A 44 12.40 5.02 34.98
N VAL A 45 12.34 4.77 36.29
CA VAL A 45 12.50 3.42 36.84
C VAL A 45 11.12 2.83 37.11
N ILE A 46 10.76 1.80 36.37
CA ILE A 46 9.48 1.09 36.47
C ILE A 46 9.63 -0.26 37.13
N GLY A 47 8.54 -0.76 37.72
CA GLY A 47 8.44 -2.18 38.08
C GLY A 47 8.02 -3.03 36.89
N ILE A 48 8.68 -4.17 36.72
CA ILE A 48 8.35 -5.16 35.70
C ILE A 48 7.19 -6.01 36.24
N PRO A 49 6.02 -6.09 35.56
CA PRO A 49 4.93 -6.98 35.96
C PRO A 49 5.40 -8.44 36.01
N LYS A 50 4.82 -9.25 36.90
CA LYS A 50 5.31 -10.62 37.19
C LYS A 50 5.34 -11.51 35.95
N GLU A 51 4.35 -11.34 35.07
CA GLU A 51 4.19 -12.05 33.81
C GLU A 51 5.30 -11.75 32.78
N TYR A 52 6.01 -10.62 32.91
CA TYR A 52 7.11 -10.21 32.03
C TYR A 52 8.49 -10.29 32.70
N GLN A 53 8.56 -10.77 33.95
CA GLN A 53 9.85 -10.96 34.62
C GLN A 53 10.57 -12.18 34.05
N VAL A 54 11.85 -12.01 33.73
CA VAL A 54 12.71 -13.13 33.33
C VAL A 54 12.94 -14.02 34.55
N LYS A 55 12.73 -15.33 34.40
CA LYS A 55 13.06 -16.28 35.45
C LYS A 55 14.58 -16.36 35.59
N PRO A 56 15.13 -16.29 36.81
CA PRO A 56 16.56 -16.45 37.02
C PRO A 56 17.02 -17.84 36.56
N GLU A 57 18.20 -17.93 35.93
CA GLU A 57 18.75 -19.21 35.46
C GLU A 57 19.16 -20.12 36.63
N LYS A 58 19.62 -19.53 37.72
CA LYS A 58 19.90 -20.22 38.99
C LYS A 58 19.05 -19.63 40.11
N ASN A 59 18.64 -20.46 41.06
CA ASN A 59 17.89 -20.01 42.25
C ASN A 59 18.62 -18.94 43.10
N SER A 60 19.93 -18.77 42.90
CA SER A 60 20.76 -17.75 43.55
C SER A 60 20.78 -16.40 42.83
N ASP A 61 20.33 -16.32 41.57
CA ASP A 61 20.44 -15.09 40.79
C ASP A 61 19.36 -14.09 41.21
N PRO A 62 19.67 -12.78 41.22
CA PRO A 62 18.72 -11.77 41.63
C PRO A 62 17.55 -11.66 40.63
N ILE A 63 16.33 -11.61 41.15
CA ILE A 63 15.14 -11.34 40.35
C ILE A 63 15.17 -9.87 39.92
N ILE A 64 15.33 -9.64 38.61
CA ILE A 64 15.21 -8.30 38.02
C ILE A 64 13.72 -7.95 37.96
N ASN A 65 13.28 -7.11 38.91
CA ASN A 65 11.88 -6.69 39.04
C ASN A 65 11.66 -5.20 38.73
N LYS A 66 12.71 -4.49 38.35
CA LYS A 66 12.68 -3.09 37.95
C LYS A 66 13.53 -2.88 36.71
N LYS A 67 13.19 -1.85 35.93
CA LYS A 67 13.89 -1.50 34.71
C LYS A 67 13.87 0.01 34.48
N GLU A 68 14.96 0.54 33.96
CA GLU A 68 15.04 1.90 33.41
C GLU A 68 14.51 1.94 31.98
N VAL A 69 13.68 2.94 31.70
CA VAL A 69 13.07 3.16 30.39
C VAL A 69 13.03 4.66 30.07
N PRO A 70 13.21 5.07 28.80
CA PRO A 70 13.13 6.48 28.43
C PRO A 70 11.79 7.13 28.80
N LEU A 71 11.81 8.43 29.15
CA LEU A 71 10.58 9.15 29.54
C LEU A 71 9.49 9.08 28.45
N TRP A 72 9.87 9.11 27.18
CA TRP A 72 8.94 9.12 26.05
C TRP A 72 8.22 7.77 25.83
N GLN A 73 8.78 6.66 26.32
CA GLN A 73 8.15 5.33 26.19
C GLN A 73 6.96 5.16 27.14
N ILE A 74 6.78 6.07 28.11
CA ILE A 74 5.76 5.95 29.15
C ILE A 74 4.90 7.21 29.24
N ARG A 75 3.58 7.00 29.22
CA ARG A 75 2.64 8.02 29.68
C ARG A 75 2.44 7.90 31.20
N PHE A 76 2.95 8.86 31.94
CA PHE A 76 2.89 8.88 33.42
C PHE A 76 1.58 9.47 33.96
N PHE A 77 1.10 8.90 35.06
CA PHE A 77 -0.05 9.36 35.83
C PHE A 77 0.25 9.25 37.34
N SER A 78 -0.14 10.26 38.11
CA SER A 78 -0.04 10.21 39.58
C SER A 78 -1.06 9.25 40.23
N SER A 79 -2.11 8.85 39.50
CA SER A 79 -3.17 7.96 39.99
C SER A 79 -3.30 6.71 39.14
N LYS A 80 -3.39 5.55 39.81
CA LYS A 80 -3.65 4.25 39.17
C LYS A 80 -4.92 4.25 38.33
N SER A 81 -6.00 4.85 38.86
CA SER A 81 -7.30 4.88 38.18
C SER A 81 -7.22 5.65 36.86
N LYS A 82 -6.46 6.74 36.81
CA LYS A 82 -6.25 7.53 35.58
C LYS A 82 -5.42 6.75 34.56
N ALA A 83 -4.36 6.07 35.02
CA ALA A 83 -3.55 5.22 34.15
C ALA A 83 -4.37 4.06 33.56
N GLN A 84 -5.22 3.42 34.36
CA GLN A 84 -6.14 2.37 33.89
C GLN A 84 -7.16 2.89 32.88
N ALA A 85 -7.73 4.08 33.11
CA ALA A 85 -8.64 4.70 32.15
C ALA A 85 -7.94 4.96 30.80
N TYR A 86 -6.71 5.48 30.84
CA TYR A 86 -5.93 5.68 29.64
C TYR A 86 -5.57 4.36 28.95
N ALA A 87 -5.11 3.35 29.70
CA ALA A 87 -4.79 2.04 29.13
C ALA A 87 -5.99 1.42 28.39
N LYS A 88 -7.21 1.60 28.92
CA LYS A 88 -8.45 1.17 28.25
C LYS A 88 -8.74 1.96 26.97
N GLN A 89 -8.48 3.27 26.93
CA GLN A 89 -8.63 4.07 25.71
C GLN A 89 -7.60 3.69 24.65
N PHE A 90 -6.38 3.44 25.09
CA PHE A 90 -5.24 3.12 24.23
C PHE A 90 -5.23 1.66 23.75
N ILE A 91 -6.08 0.77 24.29
CA ILE A 91 -6.00 -0.67 24.06
C ILE A 91 -6.04 -1.07 22.58
N ASN A 92 -6.83 -0.36 21.76
CA ASN A 92 -6.96 -0.62 20.33
C ASN A 92 -5.73 -0.13 19.53
N TYR A 93 -4.98 0.83 20.08
CA TYR A 93 -3.76 1.37 19.48
C TYR A 93 -2.48 0.76 20.08
N ALA A 94 -2.58 0.09 21.23
CA ALA A 94 -1.49 -0.61 21.88
C ALA A 94 -0.77 -1.62 20.96
N PRO A 95 -1.43 -2.39 20.09
CA PRO A 95 -0.71 -3.22 19.11
C PRO A 95 -0.27 -2.44 17.86
N LEU A 96 -0.82 -1.24 17.60
CA LEU A 96 -0.66 -0.55 16.31
C LEU A 96 0.64 0.24 16.18
N TYR A 97 1.34 -0.01 15.09
CA TYR A 97 2.52 0.71 14.64
C TYR A 97 2.33 1.06 13.17
N ALA A 98 3.14 1.98 12.67
CA ALA A 98 3.12 2.36 11.27
C ALA A 98 4.53 2.45 10.72
N GLU A 99 4.72 1.96 9.51
CA GLU A 99 5.95 2.12 8.74
C GLU A 99 5.76 3.19 7.67
N THR A 100 6.76 4.06 7.55
CA THR A 100 6.76 5.13 6.56
C THR A 100 7.11 4.58 5.17
N LEU A 101 6.22 4.76 4.18
CA LEU A 101 6.43 4.27 2.81
C LEU A 101 7.17 5.26 1.90
N GLN A 102 7.44 6.48 2.37
CA GLN A 102 8.02 7.57 1.59
C GLN A 102 9.08 8.32 2.38
N ASP A 103 10.25 8.59 1.78
CA ASP A 103 11.23 9.46 2.42
C ASP A 103 10.72 10.89 2.56
N GLY A 104 10.87 11.42 3.76
CA GLY A 104 10.50 12.78 4.08
C GLY A 104 9.06 13.04 4.44
N LEU A 105 8.30 12.01 4.79
CA LEU A 105 6.92 12.15 5.25
C LEU A 105 6.87 13.02 6.54
N PRO A 106 6.09 14.12 6.57
CA PRO A 106 6.08 15.02 7.70
C PRO A 106 5.20 14.50 8.86
N ILE A 107 5.69 14.67 10.08
CA ILE A 107 4.84 14.74 11.28
C ILE A 107 4.59 16.22 11.56
N ARG A 108 3.35 16.59 11.82
CA ARG A 108 2.89 17.97 12.04
C ARG A 108 2.40 18.19 13.46
N SER A 109 2.36 19.45 13.89
CA SER A 109 1.85 19.83 15.21
C SER A 109 0.35 19.58 15.38
N ASP A 110 -0.39 19.66 14.28
CA ASP A 110 -1.85 19.55 14.23
C ASP A 110 -2.25 18.68 13.02
N PRO A 111 -3.44 18.05 13.03
CA PRO A 111 -3.93 17.20 11.94
C PRO A 111 -4.40 18.04 10.72
N ASP A 112 -3.50 18.84 10.17
CA ASP A 112 -3.74 19.69 9.01
C ASP A 112 -2.45 19.78 8.16
N ASN A 113 -2.58 19.76 6.84
CA ASN A 113 -1.42 19.79 5.94
C ASN A 113 -0.65 21.12 5.97
N ASN A 114 -1.24 22.20 6.48
CA ASN A 114 -0.59 23.50 6.64
C ASN A 114 0.05 23.69 8.02
N ALA A 115 -0.21 22.78 8.97
CA ALA A 115 0.35 22.86 10.30
C ALA A 115 1.88 22.72 10.28
N ARG A 116 2.53 23.29 11.30
CA ARG A 116 3.99 23.29 11.41
C ARG A 116 4.51 21.86 11.41
N ARG A 117 5.50 21.57 10.56
CA ARG A 117 6.24 20.30 10.60
C ARG A 117 7.10 20.25 11.87
N VAL A 118 6.92 19.21 12.67
CA VAL A 118 7.68 18.94 13.91
C VAL A 118 8.69 17.82 13.73
N TYR A 119 8.49 16.93 12.75
CA TYR A 119 9.43 15.87 12.41
C TYR A 119 9.39 15.54 10.91
N LYS A 120 10.46 14.93 10.39
CA LYS A 120 10.55 14.41 9.03
C LYS A 120 10.93 12.92 9.10
N LEU A 121 9.99 12.05 8.77
CA LEU A 121 10.21 10.60 8.78
C LEU A 121 11.06 10.16 7.59
N ARG A 122 11.92 9.18 7.83
CA ARG A 122 12.66 8.48 6.76
C ARG A 122 11.82 7.33 6.22
N GLN A 123 12.03 6.96 4.95
CA GLN A 123 11.44 5.74 4.42
C GLN A 123 11.84 4.53 5.29
N GLY A 124 10.89 3.64 5.58
CA GLY A 124 11.08 2.48 6.47
C GLY A 124 11.04 2.81 7.97
N GLN A 125 11.02 4.09 8.37
CA GLN A 125 10.97 4.45 9.78
C GLN A 125 9.64 4.02 10.41
N ILE A 126 9.74 3.28 11.52
CA ILE A 126 8.61 2.84 12.33
C ILE A 126 8.23 3.95 13.31
N VAL A 127 6.93 4.16 13.46
CA VAL A 127 6.33 5.00 14.49
C VAL A 127 5.27 4.22 15.24
N LYS A 128 5.05 4.58 16.49
CA LYS A 128 3.94 4.09 17.28
C LYS A 128 2.68 4.88 16.98
N VAL A 129 1.56 4.20 16.70
CA VAL A 129 0.26 4.86 16.57
C VAL A 129 -0.34 5.04 17.97
N LEU A 130 -0.71 6.26 18.31
CA LEU A 130 -1.25 6.63 19.63
C LEU A 130 -2.76 6.81 19.63
N ASP A 131 -3.30 7.45 18.60
CA ASP A 131 -4.73 7.70 18.43
C ASP A 131 -5.07 8.09 16.98
N LYS A 132 -6.35 8.08 16.64
CA LYS A 132 -6.90 8.67 15.41
C LYS A 132 -7.42 10.07 15.72
N ALA A 133 -7.10 11.04 14.87
CA ALA A 133 -7.50 12.43 15.00
C ALA A 133 -8.44 12.87 13.87
N GLN A 134 -9.30 13.85 14.16
CA GLN A 134 -10.07 14.55 13.14
C GLN A 134 -9.26 15.72 12.58
N GLY A 135 -9.31 15.91 11.26
CA GLY A 135 -8.54 16.95 10.59
C GLY A 135 -8.84 17.04 9.09
N ASN A 136 -8.29 18.06 8.43
CA ASN A 136 -8.49 18.27 7.00
C ASN A 136 -7.60 17.30 6.20
N PRO A 137 -8.15 16.46 5.31
CA PRO A 137 -7.33 15.56 4.51
C PRO A 137 -6.43 16.36 3.56
N PRO A 138 -5.16 15.95 3.36
CA PRO A 138 -4.34 16.51 2.30
C PRO A 138 -5.00 16.28 0.93
N MET A 139 -4.80 17.23 0.01
CA MET A 139 -5.43 17.21 -1.32
C MET A 139 -4.41 16.81 -2.40
N SER A 140 -4.85 16.03 -3.38
CA SER A 140 -4.17 15.81 -4.66
C SER A 140 -5.00 16.47 -5.75
N GLY A 141 -4.59 17.67 -6.16
CA GLY A 141 -5.44 18.54 -6.99
C GLY A 141 -6.72 18.92 -6.24
N SER A 142 -7.88 18.62 -6.82
CA SER A 142 -9.21 18.86 -6.23
C SER A 142 -9.75 17.68 -5.41
N THR A 143 -9.02 16.55 -5.32
CA THR A 143 -9.49 15.33 -4.65
C THR A 143 -8.77 15.11 -3.32
N PRO A 144 -9.46 14.82 -2.21
CA PRO A 144 -8.81 14.47 -0.95
C PRO A 144 -8.09 13.13 -1.06
N LEU A 145 -6.87 13.06 -0.52
CA LEU A 145 -6.14 11.80 -0.40
C LEU A 145 -6.87 10.87 0.58
N PRO A 146 -6.94 9.56 0.29
CA PRO A 146 -7.54 8.60 1.21
C PRO A 146 -6.65 8.42 2.44
N GLY A 147 -7.26 8.31 3.62
CA GLY A 147 -6.55 8.07 4.87
C GLY A 147 -7.11 8.88 6.03
N ASP A 148 -6.47 8.71 7.18
CA ASP A 148 -6.82 9.34 8.44
C ASP A 148 -5.61 10.09 9.02
N TRP A 149 -5.87 11.12 9.81
CA TRP A 149 -4.83 11.70 10.66
C TRP A 149 -4.59 10.79 11.86
N LEU A 150 -3.33 10.39 12.05
CA LEU A 150 -2.91 9.57 13.18
C LEU A 150 -2.01 10.40 14.08
N GLN A 151 -2.28 10.39 15.38
CA GLN A 151 -1.29 10.81 16.35
C GLN A 151 -0.22 9.72 16.45
N VAL A 152 1.03 10.08 16.19
CA VAL A 152 2.16 9.15 16.15
C VAL A 152 3.25 9.59 17.11
N LEU A 153 4.03 8.61 17.58
CA LEU A 153 5.21 8.78 18.42
C LEU A 153 6.39 8.14 17.69
N THR A 154 7.52 8.83 17.59
CA THR A 154 8.78 8.32 17.03
C THR A 154 9.62 7.64 18.11
N ASP A 155 10.65 6.91 17.68
CA ASP A 155 11.66 6.24 18.52
C ASP A 155 12.60 7.19 19.28
N ASP A 156 12.59 8.49 18.94
CA ASP A 156 13.26 9.56 19.70
C ASP A 156 12.32 10.33 20.64
N GLY A 157 11.03 9.97 20.68
CA GLY A 157 10.03 10.57 21.55
C GLY A 157 9.27 11.76 20.96
N THR A 158 9.54 12.15 19.73
CA THR A 158 8.75 13.19 19.03
C THR A 158 7.32 12.71 18.82
N THR A 159 6.35 13.51 19.24
CA THR A 159 4.92 13.25 19.05
C THR A 159 4.30 14.30 18.14
N GLY A 160 3.39 13.89 17.27
CA GLY A 160 2.58 14.79 16.46
C GLY A 160 1.61 14.02 15.58
N TYR A 161 1.13 14.63 14.51
CA TYR A 161 0.14 14.06 13.61
C TYR A 161 0.74 13.75 12.24
N CYS A 162 0.48 12.56 11.73
CA CYS A 162 0.89 12.13 10.40
C CYS A 162 -0.32 11.57 9.65
N PHE A 163 -0.47 11.92 8.37
CA PHE A 163 -1.58 11.44 7.56
C PHE A 163 -1.28 10.03 7.04
N SER A 164 -2.23 9.11 7.20
CA SER A 164 -1.99 7.68 7.02
C SER A 164 -1.79 7.24 5.56
N TYR A 165 -2.02 8.11 4.58
CA TYR A 165 -1.92 7.78 3.15
C TYR A 165 -0.58 7.14 2.75
N ARG A 166 0.52 7.55 3.38
CA ARG A 166 1.87 7.03 3.14
C ARG A 166 2.43 6.25 4.34
N LEU A 167 1.53 5.80 5.20
CA LEU A 167 1.83 4.93 6.32
C LEU A 167 1.25 3.55 6.05
N ARG A 168 2.03 2.52 6.33
CA ARG A 168 1.52 1.16 6.42
C ARG A 168 1.32 0.82 7.89
N ILE A 169 0.07 0.74 8.32
CA ILE A 169 -0.28 0.39 9.70
C ILE A 169 -0.19 -1.14 9.86
N PHE A 170 0.40 -1.61 10.96
CA PHE A 170 0.50 -3.03 11.29
C PHE A 170 0.37 -3.24 12.80
N GLU A 171 -0.01 -4.45 13.19
CA GLU A 171 -0.13 -4.87 14.58
C GLU A 171 1.09 -5.69 15.02
N ILE A 172 1.57 -5.43 16.23
CA ILE A 172 2.51 -6.30 16.94
C ILE A 172 1.77 -6.97 18.09
N GLU A 173 1.76 -8.31 18.08
CA GLU A 173 1.18 -9.10 19.16
C GLU A 173 1.92 -8.86 20.48
N ALA A 174 1.18 -8.88 21.59
CA ALA A 174 1.74 -8.74 22.92
C ALA A 174 2.82 -9.80 23.18
N GLY A 175 4.06 -9.35 23.42
CA GLY A 175 5.21 -10.21 23.68
C GLY A 175 6.09 -10.48 22.46
N LYS A 176 5.68 -10.03 21.26
CA LYS A 176 6.57 -9.93 20.10
C LYS A 176 7.29 -8.59 20.13
N THR A 177 8.60 -8.64 19.95
CA THR A 177 9.46 -7.46 19.98
C THR A 177 9.33 -6.73 18.66
N VAL A 178 9.24 -5.39 18.72
CA VAL A 178 9.70 -4.59 17.60
C VAL A 178 11.13 -4.35 17.96
N ALA A 179 12.04 -5.10 17.33
CA ALA A 179 13.40 -4.66 17.32
C ALA A 179 13.42 -3.28 16.63
N VAL A 180 13.28 -2.20 17.41
CA VAL A 180 13.95 -0.93 17.07
C VAL A 180 15.42 -1.20 17.35
N ALA A 181 15.99 -2.11 16.58
CA ALA A 181 17.39 -2.36 16.52
C ALA A 181 17.89 -1.30 15.53
N GLN A 182 18.73 -0.34 15.92
CA GLN A 182 20.17 -0.60 15.88
C GLN A 182 20.41 -2.08 15.67
N ALA A 183 20.32 -2.53 14.40
CA ALA A 183 20.52 -3.89 13.99
C ALA A 183 21.73 -4.45 14.73
N ASN A 184 21.49 -5.18 15.82
CA ASN A 184 22.47 -6.09 16.35
C ASN A 184 22.40 -7.25 15.38
N THR A 185 23.18 -7.07 14.32
CA THR A 185 23.49 -8.00 13.26
C THR A 185 23.90 -9.33 13.87
N SER A 186 22.94 -10.24 13.98
CA SER A 186 23.15 -11.59 13.49
C SER A 186 22.58 -11.69 12.07
N ASN A 187 22.94 -10.70 11.24
CA ASN A 187 23.22 -11.00 9.84
C ASN A 187 24.42 -11.99 9.89
N PRO A 188 24.48 -13.06 9.11
CA PRO A 188 25.78 -13.68 8.84
C PRO A 188 26.71 -12.52 8.43
N GLU A 189 27.76 -12.26 9.21
CA GLU A 189 28.64 -11.09 9.06
C GLU A 189 28.92 -10.82 7.58
N ASN A 190 28.55 -9.63 7.09
CA ASN A 190 28.89 -9.14 5.75
C ASN A 190 28.51 -10.10 4.61
N ASP A 191 27.22 -10.42 4.46
CA ASP A 191 26.70 -11.12 3.28
C ASP A 191 26.26 -10.10 2.20
N PRO A 192 27.15 -9.69 1.27
CA PRO A 192 26.82 -8.69 0.26
C PRO A 192 25.71 -9.16 -0.69
N VAL A 193 25.51 -10.48 -0.84
CA VAL A 193 24.47 -11.04 -1.72
C VAL A 193 23.11 -10.90 -1.05
N LEU A 194 23.02 -11.20 0.25
CA LEU A 194 21.81 -10.96 1.03
C LEU A 194 21.48 -9.47 1.13
N GLU A 195 22.47 -8.62 1.39
CA GLU A 195 22.29 -7.16 1.43
C GLU A 195 21.79 -6.62 0.08
N SER A 196 22.36 -7.10 -1.02
CA SER A 196 21.87 -6.79 -2.37
C SER A 196 20.45 -7.29 -2.61
N ALA A 197 20.12 -8.50 -2.13
CA ALA A 197 18.77 -9.05 -2.26
C ALA A 197 17.76 -8.22 -1.45
N LEU A 198 18.05 -7.86 -0.22
CA LEU A 198 17.12 -7.17 0.65
C LEU A 198 17.04 -5.65 0.38
N SER A 199 17.97 -5.06 -0.38
CA SER A 199 17.93 -3.63 -0.74
C SER A 199 17.13 -3.33 -2.00
N LYS A 200 16.72 -4.38 -2.74
CA LYS A 200 15.97 -4.25 -3.99
C LYS A 200 14.46 -4.21 -3.75
N ALA A 201 13.77 -3.48 -4.63
CA ALA A 201 12.33 -3.60 -4.78
C ALA A 201 12.01 -4.83 -5.65
N TRP A 202 11.22 -5.75 -5.10
CA TRP A 202 10.84 -7.00 -5.76
C TRP A 202 9.37 -6.96 -6.12
N SER A 203 9.08 -6.87 -7.42
CA SER A 203 7.72 -6.88 -7.98
C SER A 203 7.30 -8.30 -8.36
N PRO A 204 6.00 -8.60 -8.51
CA PRO A 204 5.58 -9.91 -9.00
C PRO A 204 6.19 -10.23 -10.38
N ASP A 205 6.54 -11.49 -10.62
CA ASP A 205 7.26 -11.90 -11.83
C ASP A 205 6.53 -11.57 -13.14
N TRP A 206 5.19 -11.68 -13.17
CA TRP A 206 4.39 -11.34 -14.34
C TRP A 206 4.49 -9.86 -14.77
N TYR A 207 4.98 -8.96 -13.90
CA TYR A 207 5.24 -7.57 -14.30
C TYR A 207 6.32 -7.49 -15.37
N LYS A 208 7.30 -8.39 -15.33
CA LYS A 208 8.38 -8.43 -16.33
C LYS A 208 7.82 -8.66 -17.73
N ASP A 209 6.89 -9.61 -17.89
CA ASP A 209 6.26 -9.89 -19.18
C ASP A 209 5.49 -8.68 -19.70
N MET A 210 4.79 -7.95 -18.81
CA MET A 210 4.08 -6.72 -19.20
C MET A 210 5.04 -5.61 -19.65
N VAL A 211 6.16 -5.44 -18.94
CA VAL A 211 7.20 -4.44 -19.27
C VAL A 211 7.90 -4.79 -20.57
N ASP A 212 8.37 -6.02 -20.72
CA ASP A 212 9.12 -6.48 -21.90
C ASP A 212 8.25 -6.39 -23.17
N ASN A 213 6.95 -6.69 -23.05
CA ASN A 213 6.01 -6.62 -24.17
C ASN A 213 5.31 -5.25 -24.34
N GLN A 214 5.59 -4.28 -23.47
CA GLN A 214 4.91 -2.97 -23.44
C GLN A 214 3.36 -3.09 -23.38
N THR A 215 2.85 -4.00 -22.57
CA THR A 215 1.43 -4.34 -22.42
C THR A 215 0.93 -4.12 -20.99
N ILE A 216 1.30 -2.97 -20.40
CA ILE A 216 1.00 -2.65 -19.00
C ILE A 216 -0.53 -2.52 -18.77
N ASP A 217 -1.09 -3.48 -18.04
CA ASP A 217 -2.48 -3.40 -17.55
C ASP A 217 -2.52 -2.86 -16.11
N LEU A 218 -2.89 -1.59 -15.96
CA LEU A 218 -2.97 -0.90 -14.66
C LEU A 218 -3.97 -1.52 -13.67
N ASP A 219 -4.86 -2.42 -14.09
CA ASP A 219 -5.73 -3.15 -13.16
C ASP A 219 -4.98 -4.28 -12.43
N THR A 220 -3.85 -4.71 -13.00
CA THR A 220 -3.02 -5.82 -12.49
C THR A 220 -1.53 -5.45 -12.39
N PHE A 221 -1.22 -4.17 -12.56
CA PHE A 221 0.12 -3.60 -12.45
C PHE A 221 0.06 -2.41 -11.49
N THR A 222 0.32 -2.68 -10.22
CA THR A 222 0.23 -1.73 -9.10
C THR A 222 1.53 -1.68 -8.30
N ASP A 223 1.77 -0.56 -7.62
CA ASP A 223 2.90 -0.41 -6.67
C ASP A 223 2.65 -1.08 -5.31
N GLN A 224 1.48 -1.72 -5.15
CA GLN A 224 1.06 -2.34 -3.89
C GLN A 224 1.52 -3.79 -3.77
N TRP A 225 1.77 -4.46 -4.89
CA TRP A 225 2.16 -5.87 -4.93
C TRP A 225 3.67 -6.04 -5.03
N GLY A 226 4.20 -7.05 -4.33
CA GLY A 226 5.62 -7.34 -4.29
C GLY A 226 6.06 -8.10 -3.04
N PHE A 227 7.36 -8.31 -2.97
CA PHE A 227 8.09 -8.75 -1.80
C PHE A 227 8.85 -7.55 -1.23
N PHE A 228 8.55 -7.19 0.01
CA PHE A 228 9.04 -5.97 0.64
C PHE A 228 9.84 -6.37 1.89
N PRO A 229 11.15 -6.64 1.71
CA PRO A 229 12.06 -6.83 2.83
C PRO A 229 12.36 -5.47 3.45
N SER A 230 12.09 -5.32 4.75
CA SER A 230 12.46 -4.11 5.49
C SER A 230 13.68 -4.47 6.35
N GLN A 231 14.88 -4.22 5.79
CA GLN A 231 16.17 -4.68 6.34
C GLN A 231 16.36 -4.31 7.83
N ASP A 232 15.82 -3.16 8.24
CA ASP A 232 16.07 -2.57 9.56
C ASP A 232 14.95 -2.80 10.59
N THR A 233 13.85 -3.43 10.20
CA THR A 233 12.65 -3.50 11.07
C THR A 233 12.33 -4.90 11.59
N GLY A 234 13.03 -5.94 11.11
CA GLY A 234 12.70 -7.33 11.45
C GLY A 234 11.39 -7.81 10.84
N VAL A 235 10.91 -7.15 9.78
CA VAL A 235 9.63 -7.40 9.15
C VAL A 235 9.77 -7.60 7.64
N ILE A 236 9.05 -8.61 7.12
CA ILE A 236 8.86 -8.83 5.69
C ILE A 236 7.39 -8.75 5.38
N ARG A 237 7.05 -8.04 4.30
CA ARG A 237 5.70 -8.07 3.73
C ARG A 237 5.70 -8.74 2.38
N ILE A 238 4.71 -9.60 2.17
CA ILE A 238 4.38 -10.16 0.86
C ILE A 238 2.97 -9.69 0.53
N ALA A 239 2.82 -8.95 -0.57
CA ALA A 239 1.52 -8.52 -1.07
C ALA A 239 1.36 -8.97 -2.52
N LEU A 240 0.28 -9.70 -2.80
CA LEU A 240 -0.10 -10.26 -4.10
C LEU A 240 -1.63 -10.16 -4.24
N PRO A 241 -2.19 -10.33 -5.44
CA PRO A 241 -3.64 -10.39 -5.63
C PRO A 241 -4.28 -11.44 -4.71
N GLY A 242 -5.20 -11.00 -3.86
CA GLY A 242 -5.92 -11.88 -2.91
C GLY A 242 -5.07 -12.44 -1.76
N PHE A 243 -3.81 -12.00 -1.60
CA PHE A 243 -2.95 -12.46 -0.52
C PHE A 243 -2.03 -11.33 -0.03
N GLU A 244 -2.19 -10.93 1.22
CA GLU A 244 -1.28 -10.00 1.88
C GLU A 244 -0.94 -10.53 3.26
N LYS A 245 0.36 -10.59 3.57
CA LYS A 245 0.83 -11.06 4.86
C LYS A 245 2.14 -10.42 5.25
N THR A 246 2.23 -10.10 6.53
CA THR A 246 3.41 -9.58 7.18
C THR A 246 4.00 -10.65 8.10
N TYR A 247 5.30 -10.83 8.03
CA TYR A 247 6.06 -11.78 8.82
C TYR A 247 7.08 -11.02 9.66
N THR A 248 7.12 -11.29 10.94
CA THR A 248 8.21 -10.88 11.83
C THR A 248 9.28 -11.97 11.84
N TYR A 249 10.54 -11.60 11.88
CA TYR A 249 11.65 -12.55 12.03
C TYR A 249 12.62 -12.09 13.10
N THR A 250 13.27 -13.04 13.77
CA THR A 250 14.22 -12.78 14.87
C THR A 250 15.68 -12.81 14.42
N ALA A 251 15.97 -13.53 13.33
CA ALA A 251 17.29 -13.63 12.72
C ALA A 251 17.17 -14.09 11.25
N ILE A 252 18.25 -13.94 10.48
CA ILE A 252 18.36 -14.49 9.12
C ILE A 252 19.51 -15.50 9.10
N THR A 253 19.22 -16.75 8.78
CA THR A 253 20.21 -17.82 8.69
C THR A 253 20.49 -18.17 7.24
N ARG A 254 21.77 -18.17 6.83
CA ARG A 254 22.15 -18.65 5.50
C ARG A 254 21.93 -20.18 5.40
N ILE A 255 21.22 -20.62 4.36
CA ILE A 255 21.04 -22.03 4.02
C ILE A 255 22.15 -22.49 3.07
N ASP A 256 22.37 -21.72 2.00
CA ASP A 256 23.42 -21.93 0.99
C ASP A 256 23.89 -20.58 0.41
N ALA A 257 24.69 -20.59 -0.65
CA ALA A 257 25.27 -19.38 -1.25
C ALA A 257 24.24 -18.30 -1.65
N ASN A 258 23.02 -18.70 -2.03
CA ASN A 258 21.99 -17.81 -2.55
C ASN A 258 20.64 -17.98 -1.83
N SER A 259 20.60 -18.68 -0.70
CA SER A 259 19.36 -18.98 0.02
C SER A 259 19.45 -18.66 1.50
N TRP A 260 18.40 -18.05 2.03
CA TRP A 260 18.33 -17.59 3.43
C TRP A 260 16.97 -17.89 4.05
N ARG A 261 17.00 -18.29 5.32
CA ARG A 261 15.83 -18.53 6.16
C ARG A 261 15.63 -17.38 7.11
N PHE A 262 14.38 -16.98 7.31
CA PHE A 262 14.01 -15.96 8.29
C PHE A 262 13.47 -16.64 9.55
N GLU A 263 14.30 -16.72 10.58
CA GLU A 263 13.98 -17.44 11.82
C GLU A 263 12.78 -16.82 12.55
N GLY A 264 11.94 -17.67 13.14
CA GLY A 264 10.66 -17.24 13.74
C GLY A 264 9.54 -17.00 12.72
N SER A 265 9.81 -17.18 11.43
CA SER A 265 8.82 -17.11 10.35
C SER A 265 8.92 -18.31 9.40
N PRO A 266 7.83 -18.70 8.73
CA PRO A 266 7.87 -19.76 7.72
C PRO A 266 8.33 -19.21 6.36
N LEU A 267 9.38 -18.37 6.34
CA LEU A 267 9.90 -17.72 5.14
C LEU A 267 11.30 -18.23 4.79
N THR A 268 11.49 -18.49 3.50
CA THR A 268 12.80 -18.72 2.89
C THR A 268 12.86 -17.97 1.57
N ILE A 269 13.97 -17.29 1.31
CA ILE A 269 14.21 -16.67 0.01
C ILE A 269 15.40 -17.34 -0.66
N THR A 270 15.35 -17.40 -1.98
CA THR A 270 16.45 -17.85 -2.84
C THR A 270 16.65 -16.86 -3.98
N LEU A 271 17.81 -16.22 -4.04
CA LEU A 271 18.18 -15.34 -5.15
C LEU A 271 18.62 -16.20 -6.33
N ARG A 272 17.77 -16.31 -7.36
CA ARG A 272 18.06 -17.16 -8.54
C ARG A 272 19.09 -16.50 -9.46
N ASN A 273 19.02 -15.18 -9.57
CA ASN A 273 20.00 -14.31 -10.23
C ASN A 273 19.77 -12.86 -9.74
N GLU A 274 20.53 -11.89 -10.27
CA GLU A 274 20.46 -10.50 -9.84
C GLU A 274 19.08 -9.84 -9.95
N THR A 275 18.19 -10.36 -10.81
CA THR A 275 16.87 -9.79 -11.08
C THR A 275 15.70 -10.73 -10.78
N LEU A 276 15.94 -11.92 -10.24
CA LEU A 276 14.91 -12.92 -9.96
C LEU A 276 15.07 -13.52 -8.55
N LEU A 277 14.05 -13.32 -7.71
CA LEU A 277 13.95 -13.83 -6.36
C LEU A 277 12.85 -14.88 -6.26
N SER A 278 13.17 -16.03 -5.67
CA SER A 278 12.18 -17.04 -5.25
C SER A 278 11.86 -16.82 -3.78
N VAL A 279 10.58 -16.77 -3.41
CA VAL A 279 10.15 -16.63 -2.02
C VAL A 279 9.21 -17.77 -1.68
N GLN A 280 9.61 -18.60 -0.71
CA GLN A 280 8.80 -19.67 -0.15
C GLN A 280 8.17 -19.20 1.16
N TYR A 281 6.86 -19.35 1.28
CA TYR A 281 6.09 -18.87 2.42
C TYR A 281 4.84 -19.72 2.65
N THR A 282 4.11 -19.45 3.75
CA THR A 282 2.90 -20.22 4.11
C THR A 282 1.64 -19.37 4.04
N LEU A 283 0.64 -19.87 3.30
CA LEU A 283 -0.70 -19.28 3.19
C LEU A 283 -1.47 -19.37 4.51
N ASN A 284 -2.66 -18.75 4.56
CA ASN A 284 -3.48 -18.70 5.78
C ASN A 284 -4.02 -20.07 6.21
N ASP A 285 -4.13 -21.01 5.28
CA ASP A 285 -4.56 -22.40 5.50
C ASP A 285 -3.40 -23.35 5.89
N GLY A 286 -2.17 -22.83 6.02
CA GLY A 286 -0.98 -23.64 6.31
C GLY A 286 -0.31 -24.23 5.06
N THR A 287 -0.84 -24.00 3.86
CA THR A 287 -0.24 -24.48 2.61
C THR A 287 1.05 -23.72 2.30
N GLN A 288 2.12 -24.45 1.96
CA GLN A 288 3.35 -23.82 1.47
C GLN A 288 3.21 -23.40 0.01
N LYS A 289 3.63 -22.17 -0.27
CA LYS A 289 3.60 -21.56 -1.60
C LYS A 289 4.99 -21.04 -1.95
N LEU A 290 5.35 -21.18 -3.21
CA LEU A 290 6.51 -20.55 -3.83
C LEU A 290 6.00 -19.49 -4.81
N SER A 291 6.46 -18.26 -4.66
CA SER A 291 6.21 -17.18 -5.63
C SER A 291 7.53 -16.64 -6.16
N LEU A 292 7.51 -16.19 -7.40
CA LEU A 292 8.64 -15.53 -8.04
C LEU A 292 8.42 -14.02 -8.02
N PHE A 293 9.51 -13.29 -7.81
CA PHE A 293 9.53 -11.85 -7.84
C PHE A 293 10.71 -11.37 -8.67
N VAL A 294 10.54 -10.25 -9.34
CA VAL A 294 11.53 -9.65 -10.23
C VAL A 294 11.92 -8.26 -9.77
N ASN A 295 13.19 -7.91 -9.93
CA ASN A 295 13.63 -6.54 -9.84
C ASN A 295 13.53 -5.92 -11.23
N LEU A 296 12.65 -4.92 -11.37
CA LEU A 296 12.43 -4.22 -12.63
C LEU A 296 13.52 -3.17 -12.88
N PRO A 297 13.85 -2.86 -14.14
CA PRO A 297 14.85 -1.85 -14.49
C PRO A 297 14.45 -0.42 -14.09
N MET A 298 13.18 -0.22 -13.74
CA MET A 298 12.59 1.06 -13.36
C MET A 298 11.58 0.85 -12.22
N PRO A 299 11.40 1.81 -11.30
CA PRO A 299 10.34 1.75 -10.30
C PRO A 299 8.95 1.56 -10.91
N VAL A 300 8.12 0.74 -10.24
CA VAL A 300 6.74 0.46 -10.67
C VAL A 300 5.91 1.74 -10.82
N SER A 301 6.09 2.72 -9.93
CA SER A 301 5.43 4.03 -9.99
C SER A 301 5.69 4.79 -11.29
N ASP A 302 6.91 4.70 -11.80
CA ASP A 302 7.34 5.44 -12.99
C ASP A 302 6.78 4.76 -14.24
N ILE A 303 6.74 3.42 -14.25
CA ILE A 303 6.09 2.63 -15.30
C ILE A 303 4.59 2.93 -15.34
N ILE A 304 3.91 2.98 -14.20
CA ILE A 304 2.50 3.37 -14.11
C ILE A 304 2.28 4.78 -14.69
N THR A 305 3.14 5.74 -14.31
CA THR A 305 3.06 7.13 -14.78
C THR A 305 3.24 7.21 -16.30
N GLN A 306 4.21 6.46 -16.86
CA GLN A 306 4.43 6.40 -18.30
C GLN A 306 3.26 5.77 -19.04
N GLU A 307 2.67 4.70 -18.51
CA GLU A 307 1.49 4.08 -19.11
C GLU A 307 0.28 5.01 -19.07
N GLN A 308 0.04 5.72 -17.96
CA GLN A 308 -1.02 6.73 -17.88
C GLN A 308 -0.81 7.85 -18.91
N ALA A 309 0.41 8.36 -19.04
CA ALA A 309 0.75 9.37 -20.05
C ALA A 309 0.55 8.85 -21.49
N ARG A 310 0.90 7.58 -21.75
CA ARG A 310 0.66 6.93 -23.05
C ARG A 310 -0.84 6.87 -23.36
N ARG A 311 -1.67 6.45 -22.40
CA ARG A 311 -3.13 6.39 -22.57
C ARG A 311 -3.73 7.76 -22.84
N GLN A 312 -3.29 8.78 -22.11
CA GLN A 312 -3.74 10.15 -22.30
C GLN A 312 -3.39 10.67 -23.70
N LYS A 313 -2.15 10.46 -24.16
CA LYS A 313 -1.71 10.87 -25.51
C LYS A 313 -2.53 10.21 -26.62
N LEU A 314 -2.92 8.95 -26.45
CA LEU A 314 -3.78 8.27 -27.43
C LEU A 314 -5.19 8.90 -27.50
N LEU A 315 -5.75 9.30 -26.35
CA LEU A 315 -7.04 10.00 -26.31
C LEU A 315 -6.93 11.39 -26.95
N GLU A 316 -5.85 12.12 -26.64
CA GLU A 316 -5.56 13.44 -27.25
C GLU A 316 -5.48 13.36 -28.77
N THR A 317 -4.85 12.32 -29.32
CA THR A 317 -4.77 12.09 -30.77
C THR A 317 -6.16 11.94 -31.42
N ILE A 318 -7.14 11.38 -30.71
CA ILE A 318 -8.53 11.32 -31.18
C ILE A 318 -9.17 12.71 -31.13
N LEU A 319 -9.02 13.41 -29.99
CA LEU A 319 -9.60 14.74 -29.76
C LEU A 319 -9.06 15.81 -30.71
N GLU A 320 -7.83 15.67 -31.20
CA GLU A 320 -7.23 16.52 -32.23
C GLU A 320 -8.03 16.51 -33.55
N GLN A 321 -8.82 15.47 -33.83
CA GLN A 321 -9.71 15.44 -35.00
C GLN A 321 -11.03 16.19 -34.77
N GLY A 322 -11.36 16.49 -33.51
CA GLY A 322 -12.57 17.19 -33.09
C GLY A 322 -13.12 16.61 -31.78
N PRO A 323 -13.77 17.44 -30.93
CA PRO A 323 -14.41 16.97 -29.70
C PRO A 323 -15.78 16.33 -29.94
N ILE A 324 -16.35 16.46 -31.15
CA ILE A 324 -17.69 15.99 -31.50
C ILE A 324 -17.61 15.25 -32.82
N PHE A 325 -18.10 14.01 -32.84
CA PHE A 325 -18.23 13.20 -34.04
C PHE A 325 -19.70 12.87 -34.28
N GLN A 326 -20.20 13.08 -35.49
CA GLN A 326 -21.62 12.97 -35.82
C GLN A 326 -21.82 12.17 -37.10
N SER A 327 -22.71 11.18 -37.03
CA SER A 327 -23.13 10.33 -38.13
C SER A 327 -24.64 10.25 -38.19
N GLU A 328 -25.21 10.27 -39.40
CA GLU A 328 -26.66 10.10 -39.59
C GLU A 328 -27.15 8.74 -39.07
N ASN A 329 -26.30 7.70 -39.18
CA ASN A 329 -26.67 6.35 -38.78
C ASN A 329 -26.34 6.05 -37.32
N TYR A 330 -25.26 6.63 -36.80
CA TYR A 330 -24.69 6.26 -35.49
C TYR A 330 -24.81 7.35 -34.43
N GLY A 331 -25.47 8.46 -34.74
CA GLY A 331 -25.74 9.53 -33.81
C GLY A 331 -24.53 10.43 -33.55
N ARG A 332 -24.56 11.12 -32.41
CA ARG A 332 -23.61 12.16 -32.02
C ARG A 332 -22.81 11.72 -30.80
N LEU A 333 -21.50 11.55 -30.97
CA LEU A 333 -20.54 11.21 -29.93
C LEU A 333 -19.71 12.45 -29.57
N SER A 334 -19.91 12.98 -28.37
CA SER A 334 -19.10 14.07 -27.78
C SER A 334 -18.08 13.49 -26.81
N LEU A 335 -16.82 13.89 -26.95
CA LEU A 335 -15.70 13.45 -26.12
C LEU A 335 -15.09 14.64 -25.38
N ALA A 336 -14.69 14.41 -24.13
CA ALA A 336 -13.95 15.37 -23.32
C ALA A 336 -12.51 14.91 -23.06
N ALA A 337 -11.66 15.86 -22.67
CA ALA A 337 -10.23 15.63 -22.42
C ALA A 337 -9.94 14.70 -21.23
N ASP A 338 -10.87 14.59 -20.29
CA ASP A 338 -10.81 13.66 -19.14
C ASP A 338 -11.30 12.24 -19.48
N GLY A 339 -11.65 11.99 -20.75
CA GLY A 339 -12.15 10.72 -21.24
C GLY A 339 -13.65 10.52 -21.03
N THR A 340 -14.38 11.48 -20.45
CA THR A 340 -15.85 11.40 -20.39
C THR A 340 -16.44 11.52 -21.79
N PHE A 341 -17.55 10.82 -22.03
CA PHE A 341 -18.27 10.90 -23.30
C PHE A 341 -19.78 10.99 -23.10
N ILE A 342 -20.44 11.58 -24.11
CA ILE A 342 -21.88 11.56 -24.30
C ILE A 342 -22.15 11.07 -25.73
N TRP A 343 -22.96 10.04 -25.88
CA TRP A 343 -23.39 9.48 -27.14
C TRP A 343 -24.91 9.57 -27.22
N GLU A 344 -25.43 10.30 -28.20
CA GLU A 344 -26.86 10.51 -28.45
C GLU A 344 -27.25 9.90 -29.80
N GLY A 345 -28.50 9.43 -29.95
CA GLY A 345 -29.01 8.91 -31.24
C GLY A 345 -28.32 7.62 -31.73
N TYR A 346 -27.84 6.78 -30.80
CA TYR A 346 -27.14 5.53 -31.10
C TYR A 346 -28.08 4.31 -31.18
N ASP A 347 -29.40 4.52 -31.35
CA ASP A 347 -30.43 3.48 -31.23
C ASP A 347 -30.18 2.26 -32.11
N ILE A 348 -29.60 2.44 -33.30
CA ILE A 348 -29.26 1.33 -34.22
C ILE A 348 -28.22 0.35 -33.64
N LEU A 349 -27.44 0.78 -32.65
CA LEU A 349 -26.41 -0.03 -31.99
C LEU A 349 -26.98 -0.87 -30.85
N VAL A 350 -28.23 -0.61 -30.43
CA VAL A 350 -28.90 -1.30 -29.32
C VAL A 350 -29.74 -2.46 -29.84
N PRO A 351 -29.75 -3.63 -29.19
CA PRO A 351 -28.89 -4.06 -28.07
C PRO A 351 -27.58 -4.73 -28.53
N ARG A 352 -27.33 -4.79 -29.84
CA ARG A 352 -26.33 -5.71 -30.43
C ARG A 352 -24.89 -5.31 -30.12
N VAL A 353 -24.59 -4.03 -30.09
CA VAL A 353 -23.25 -3.47 -29.79
C VAL A 353 -23.26 -2.84 -28.41
N ILE A 354 -24.27 -2.01 -28.13
CA ILE A 354 -24.46 -1.32 -26.85
C ILE A 354 -25.63 -2.01 -26.12
N PRO A 355 -25.46 -2.48 -24.87
CA PRO A 355 -26.53 -3.10 -24.10
C PRO A 355 -27.74 -2.18 -23.92
N SER A 356 -28.95 -2.72 -23.80
CA SER A 356 -30.17 -1.91 -23.60
C SER A 356 -30.33 -1.35 -22.18
N THR A 357 -29.41 -1.68 -21.27
CA THR A 357 -29.47 -1.34 -19.83
C THR A 357 -28.55 -0.19 -19.45
N VAL A 358 -27.98 0.52 -20.43
CA VAL A 358 -27.02 1.60 -20.20
C VAL A 358 -27.54 2.94 -20.72
N SER A 359 -27.05 4.03 -20.14
CA SER A 359 -27.23 5.37 -20.68
C SER A 359 -26.15 5.69 -21.72
N GLY A 360 -26.39 6.71 -22.55
CA GLY A 360 -25.42 7.19 -23.54
C GLY A 360 -24.25 7.97 -22.94
N THR A 361 -23.88 7.73 -21.69
CA THR A 361 -22.82 8.48 -21.00
C THR A 361 -21.83 7.52 -20.37
N GLY A 362 -20.58 7.93 -20.23
CA GLY A 362 -19.56 7.06 -19.69
C GLY A 362 -18.15 7.61 -19.78
N THR A 363 -17.17 6.72 -19.68
CA THR A 363 -15.75 7.03 -19.81
C THR A 363 -15.05 6.13 -20.84
N ILE A 364 -14.11 6.71 -21.57
CA ILE A 364 -13.22 6.02 -22.50
C ILE A 364 -11.90 5.72 -21.79
N VAL A 365 -11.42 4.48 -21.92
CA VAL A 365 -10.13 4.06 -21.38
C VAL A 365 -9.31 3.37 -22.48
N MET A 366 -8.11 3.88 -22.72
CA MET A 366 -7.15 3.36 -23.71
C MET A 366 -6.36 2.16 -23.18
N ARG A 367 -7.04 1.17 -22.58
CA ARG A 367 -6.43 0.03 -21.87
C ARG A 367 -6.05 -1.17 -22.74
N LEU A 368 -6.52 -1.21 -23.99
CA LEU A 368 -6.39 -2.39 -24.84
C LEU A 368 -5.16 -2.30 -25.74
N PHE A 369 -4.51 -3.44 -25.94
CA PHE A 369 -3.34 -3.59 -26.82
C PHE A 369 -3.72 -4.42 -28.06
N ILE A 370 -3.17 -4.05 -29.22
CA ILE A 370 -3.46 -4.74 -30.49
C ILE A 370 -2.19 -5.37 -31.06
N ARG A 371 -2.35 -6.52 -31.71
CA ARG A 371 -1.28 -7.22 -32.44
C ARG A 371 -0.87 -6.43 -33.70
N GLU A 372 0.37 -6.64 -34.14
CA GLU A 372 0.92 -6.00 -35.34
C GLU A 372 0.07 -6.22 -36.59
N SER A 373 -0.52 -7.41 -36.76
CA SER A 373 -1.42 -7.71 -37.88
C SER A 373 -2.65 -6.79 -37.93
N ILE A 374 -3.14 -6.34 -36.77
CA ILE A 374 -4.27 -5.42 -36.65
C ILE A 374 -3.82 -3.97 -36.87
N ARG A 375 -2.58 -3.63 -36.47
CA ARG A 375 -1.98 -2.29 -36.64
C ARG A 375 -1.90 -1.81 -38.08
N THR A 376 -1.88 -2.75 -39.04
CA THR A 376 -1.97 -2.44 -40.47
C THR A 376 -3.25 -1.71 -40.87
N THR A 377 -4.33 -1.88 -40.09
CA THR A 377 -5.66 -1.36 -40.43
C THR A 377 -6.19 -0.37 -39.38
N TYR A 378 -5.88 -0.57 -38.10
CA TYR A 378 -6.36 0.22 -36.97
C TYR A 378 -5.19 0.75 -36.14
N ASP A 379 -5.36 1.92 -35.53
CA ASP A 379 -4.28 2.57 -34.78
C ASP A 379 -4.21 2.04 -33.34
N GLY A 380 -5.35 1.59 -32.80
CA GLY A 380 -5.43 1.01 -31.47
C GLY A 380 -6.80 0.40 -31.13
N ALA A 381 -7.00 0.17 -29.84
CA ALA A 381 -8.27 -0.27 -29.28
C ALA A 381 -8.57 0.51 -27.99
N LEU A 382 -9.85 0.66 -27.69
CA LEU A 382 -10.35 1.35 -26.51
C LEU A 382 -11.52 0.60 -25.88
N THR A 383 -11.75 0.86 -24.60
CA THR A 383 -12.94 0.42 -23.88
C THR A 383 -13.78 1.64 -23.54
N MET A 384 -15.06 1.61 -23.90
CA MET A 384 -16.06 2.55 -23.41
C MET A 384 -16.81 1.90 -22.25
N TYR A 385 -16.73 2.50 -21.07
CA TYR A 385 -17.51 2.10 -19.90
C TYR A 385 -18.77 2.94 -19.84
N PHE A 386 -19.90 2.34 -20.24
CA PHE A 386 -21.20 3.00 -20.22
C PHE A 386 -21.81 2.95 -18.82
N ASN A 387 -22.36 4.08 -18.37
CA ASN A 387 -23.08 4.17 -17.10
C ASN A 387 -24.41 3.39 -17.16
N PRO A 388 -24.85 2.79 -16.05
CA PRO A 388 -26.13 2.10 -16.01
C PRO A 388 -27.30 3.10 -16.19
N GLN A 389 -28.35 2.64 -16.86
CA GLN A 389 -29.59 3.41 -16.95
C GLN A 389 -30.31 3.41 -15.59
N GLY A 390 -30.80 4.57 -15.16
CA GLY A 390 -31.60 4.74 -13.95
C GLY A 390 -33.00 4.13 -14.07
N ILE A 391 -33.66 3.95 -12.92
CA ILE A 391 -35.00 3.30 -12.81
C ILE A 391 -36.08 4.08 -13.59
N ASP A 392 -35.88 5.37 -13.81
CA ASP A 392 -36.76 6.31 -14.52
C ASP A 392 -36.32 6.59 -15.97
N GLY A 393 -35.34 5.85 -16.48
CA GLY A 393 -34.78 6.06 -17.82
C GLY A 393 -33.80 7.23 -17.92
N GLN A 394 -33.58 7.98 -16.84
CA GLN A 394 -32.52 9.00 -16.75
C GLN A 394 -31.15 8.35 -16.50
N PRO A 395 -30.03 9.04 -16.76
CA PRO A 395 -28.71 8.54 -16.38
C PRO A 395 -28.68 8.23 -14.88
N GLY A 396 -28.42 6.97 -14.52
CA GLY A 396 -28.17 6.62 -13.13
C GLY A 396 -26.88 7.29 -12.64
N PRO A 397 -26.72 7.50 -11.33
CA PRO A 397 -25.43 7.94 -10.80
C PRO A 397 -24.34 6.97 -11.26
N ALA A 398 -23.19 7.51 -11.65
CA ALA A 398 -22.01 6.70 -11.95
C ALA A 398 -21.59 5.94 -10.69
N GLU A 399 -21.98 4.67 -10.60
CA GLU A 399 -21.62 3.80 -9.49
C GLU A 399 -20.37 2.98 -9.85
N PRO A 400 -19.31 3.03 -9.01
CA PRO A 400 -18.11 2.23 -9.21
C PRO A 400 -18.44 0.74 -9.36
N GLY A 401 -17.93 0.11 -10.42
CA GLY A 401 -18.12 -1.34 -10.67
C GLY A 401 -19.44 -1.74 -11.34
N LYS A 402 -20.34 -0.80 -11.66
CA LYS A 402 -21.58 -1.08 -12.42
C LYS A 402 -21.56 -0.64 -13.87
N ALA A 403 -20.51 0.06 -14.31
CA ALA A 403 -20.38 0.47 -15.70
C ALA A 403 -20.18 -0.75 -16.61
N MET A 404 -20.82 -0.76 -17.77
CA MET A 404 -20.72 -1.85 -18.74
C MET A 404 -19.66 -1.54 -19.80
N ALA A 405 -18.70 -2.44 -19.95
CA ALA A 405 -17.62 -2.29 -20.93
C ALA A 405 -18.07 -2.70 -22.34
N VAL A 406 -17.86 -1.82 -23.30
CA VAL A 406 -17.96 -2.10 -24.73
C VAL A 406 -16.63 -1.75 -25.37
N ASN A 407 -16.06 -2.70 -26.12
CA ASN A 407 -14.71 -2.56 -26.67
C ASN A 407 -14.78 -2.22 -28.16
N PHE A 408 -13.86 -1.39 -28.62
CA PHE A 408 -13.74 -1.01 -30.02
C PHE A 408 -12.28 -1.01 -30.47
N LEU A 409 -12.01 -1.46 -31.69
CA LEU A 409 -10.85 -0.99 -32.43
C LEU A 409 -11.14 0.43 -32.90
N TYR A 410 -10.12 1.29 -32.95
CA TYR A 410 -10.26 2.63 -33.50
C TYR A 410 -9.21 2.92 -34.58
N LYS A 411 -9.62 3.72 -35.56
CA LYS A 411 -8.72 4.38 -36.50
C LYS A 411 -9.04 5.86 -36.51
N VAL A 412 -8.01 6.68 -36.33
CA VAL A 412 -8.06 8.13 -36.42
C VAL A 412 -7.82 8.50 -37.88
N GLU A 413 -8.80 9.17 -38.48
CA GLU A 413 -8.72 9.67 -39.85
C GLU A 413 -8.86 11.19 -39.83
N PRO A 414 -8.36 11.92 -40.85
CA PRO A 414 -8.50 13.37 -40.90
C PRO A 414 -9.97 13.78 -40.75
N ARG A 415 -10.30 14.50 -39.67
CA ARG A 415 -11.67 14.91 -39.32
C ARG A 415 -12.67 13.75 -39.23
N ALA A 416 -12.24 12.56 -38.82
CA ALA A 416 -13.15 11.43 -38.60
C ALA A 416 -12.60 10.41 -37.60
N LEU A 417 -13.51 9.73 -36.90
CA LEU A 417 -13.21 8.58 -36.06
C LEU A 417 -13.92 7.35 -36.63
N ARG A 418 -13.14 6.31 -36.91
CA ARG A 418 -13.67 5.01 -37.31
C ARG A 418 -13.56 4.04 -36.15
N LEU A 419 -14.66 3.43 -35.75
CA LEU A 419 -14.71 2.40 -34.72
C LEU A 419 -15.10 1.06 -35.33
N GLU A 420 -14.53 -0.05 -34.85
CA GLU A 420 -15.03 -1.40 -35.12
C GLU A 420 -15.34 -2.09 -33.80
N TYR A 421 -16.57 -2.58 -33.65
CA TYR A 421 -16.98 -3.29 -32.44
C TYR A 421 -16.13 -4.55 -32.21
N LEU A 422 -15.58 -4.69 -31.00
CA LEU A 422 -14.83 -5.84 -30.54
C LEU A 422 -15.67 -6.69 -29.57
N PRO A 423 -16.14 -7.87 -29.98
CA PRO A 423 -16.81 -8.78 -29.07
C PRO A 423 -15.83 -9.36 -28.03
N PRO A 424 -16.30 -9.79 -26.85
CA PRO A 424 -15.45 -10.39 -25.81
C PRO A 424 -14.59 -11.56 -26.30
N SER A 425 -15.08 -12.36 -27.26
CA SER A 425 -14.35 -13.48 -27.86
C SER A 425 -13.11 -13.08 -28.67
N SER A 426 -12.95 -11.79 -28.98
CA SER A 426 -11.77 -11.25 -29.66
C SER A 426 -10.64 -10.86 -28.69
N LEU A 427 -10.87 -10.96 -27.38
CA LEU A 427 -9.98 -10.49 -26.33
C LEU A 427 -9.43 -11.65 -25.49
N SER A 428 -8.20 -11.48 -25.01
CA SER A 428 -7.64 -12.26 -23.91
C SER A 428 -7.01 -11.28 -22.92
N GLY A 429 -7.70 -11.03 -21.81
CA GLY A 429 -7.34 -9.92 -20.91
C GLY A 429 -7.43 -8.58 -21.64
N THR A 430 -6.35 -7.80 -21.63
CA THR A 430 -6.22 -6.52 -22.35
C THR A 430 -5.76 -6.66 -23.81
N MET A 431 -5.45 -7.87 -24.27
CA MET A 431 -4.90 -8.08 -25.61
C MET A 431 -6.01 -8.42 -26.61
N VAL A 432 -6.07 -7.66 -27.70
CA VAL A 432 -6.92 -7.97 -28.87
C VAL A 432 -6.21 -9.00 -29.73
N LEU A 433 -6.77 -10.20 -29.80
CA LEU A 433 -6.20 -11.33 -30.53
C LEU A 433 -6.54 -11.27 -32.02
N GLN A 434 -7.76 -10.86 -32.34
CA GLN A 434 -8.29 -10.87 -33.70
C GLN A 434 -9.46 -9.89 -33.86
N ARG A 435 -9.72 -9.49 -35.11
CA ARG A 435 -10.93 -8.75 -35.48
C ARG A 435 -12.18 -9.62 -35.37
N SER A 436 -13.35 -9.00 -35.38
CA SER A 436 -14.61 -9.75 -35.46
C SER A 436 -14.73 -10.48 -36.80
N ALA A 437 -15.22 -11.72 -36.80
CA ALA A 437 -15.54 -12.45 -38.03
C ALA A 437 -16.65 -11.79 -38.85
N SER A 438 -17.48 -10.96 -38.20
CA SER A 438 -18.51 -10.13 -38.84
C SER A 438 -18.36 -8.70 -38.29
N PRO A 439 -17.48 -7.88 -38.89
CA PRO A 439 -17.14 -6.57 -38.35
C PRO A 439 -18.33 -5.62 -38.47
N ILE A 440 -18.64 -4.93 -37.36
CA ILE A 440 -19.58 -3.81 -37.34
C ILE A 440 -18.74 -2.55 -37.26
N ILE A 441 -18.71 -1.79 -38.35
CA ILE A 441 -17.85 -0.60 -38.50
C ILE A 441 -18.71 0.66 -38.43
N LEU A 442 -18.33 1.54 -37.52
CA LEU A 442 -18.92 2.84 -37.30
C LEU A 442 -18.00 3.90 -37.91
N TYR A 443 -18.55 4.73 -38.79
CA TYR A 443 -17.84 5.88 -39.33
C TYR A 443 -18.49 7.15 -38.79
N LEU A 444 -17.72 7.93 -38.05
CA LEU A 444 -18.17 9.12 -37.34
C LEU A 444 -17.33 10.33 -37.81
N PRO A 445 -17.78 11.08 -38.82
CA PRO A 445 -17.18 12.37 -39.20
C PRO A 445 -17.13 13.34 -38.03
N ALA A 446 -16.08 14.15 -37.93
CA ALA A 446 -16.03 15.25 -36.97
C ALA A 446 -17.03 16.33 -37.39
N SER A 447 -17.84 16.82 -36.45
CA SER A 447 -18.71 17.98 -36.70
C SER A 447 -17.87 19.25 -36.72
N GLU A 448 -18.14 20.14 -37.68
CA GLU A 448 -17.67 21.51 -37.59
C GLU A 448 -18.37 22.20 -36.41
N GLN A 449 -17.63 23.06 -35.69
CA GLN A 449 -18.17 23.88 -34.60
C GLN A 449 -19.10 24.96 -35.11
#